data_AF-A0A2S4UHJ1-F1
#
_entry.id   AF-A0A2S4UHJ1-F1
#
_cell.length_a   1.000
_cell.length_b   1.000
_cell.length_c   1.000
_cell.angle_alpha   90.00
_cell.angle_beta   90.00
_cell.angle_gamma   90.00
#
_symmetry.space_group_name_H-M   'P 1'
#
loop_
_entity.id
_entity.type
_entity.pdbx_description
1 polymer ?
#
loop_
_entity_poly.entity_id
_entity_poly.type
_entity_poly.pdbx_seq_one_letter_code
_entity_poly.pdbx_strand_id
1 'polypeptide(L)'
;MDELVKLLNPTEQHQSNQKIEIDTINQGSDDQEILDRLLEHGKLLQNQFDSIDSKLTESNISIQKLMRESQEEISQLQPKSELIHEQFMKYEDDYIDYYESVLKPTPKPSNGEEVEEQKKNKDRLLIESLNEQIEWLKELERLKIWLTVLLEFRDRTDTLIGTVNSQSSPITFNEFDTVTNQLFDLIQSYHELRIQLSPQIDHFNLFEYIHQILRQSLTSLIETIYGIVAQTLENEIDWPQPCRASLEFQTPSTKRILETFKIAVNFQNKLQSRPDLVWLSNERRSGEDQEDRRVIWIPVLVPGSSILLQAILKPIILRFRFHFDGNRDTNRLDKPEWYFNHVLDRLDEHEKFIKSDVQKLFELSGQGSIKEGFMTQLINLIEKKLVRTVPGILEMKPILAHTIEKSIGFDQQIKQMNPANKTQWNGTVDKILSNSNWFNIWFEAEKKFVDDMYLEILSSRDTWEIEEEDPRPLELGILATKSSLRIQELTEQIKTKYEYLPRLRYQSAFLIKIQMV
;
A
#
# COMPACT_ATOMS: atom_id res chain seq x y z
N MET A 1 -17.21 14.67 13.51
CA MET A 1 -16.93 14.47 12.06
C MET A 1 -17.13 13.01 11.64
N ASP A 2 -16.81 12.01 12.47
CA ASP A 2 -16.78 10.60 12.06
C ASP A 2 -18.11 10.02 11.51
N GLU A 3 -19.26 10.59 11.86
CA GLU A 3 -20.54 10.21 11.24
C GLU A 3 -20.73 10.77 9.82
N LEU A 4 -20.23 11.99 9.54
CA LEU A 4 -20.21 12.55 8.19
C LEU A 4 -19.26 11.79 7.26
N VAL A 5 -18.15 11.27 7.80
CA VAL A 5 -17.21 10.41 7.05
C VAL A 5 -17.85 9.06 6.67
N LYS A 6 -18.81 8.56 7.46
CA LYS A 6 -19.61 7.36 7.11
C LYS A 6 -20.68 7.65 6.05
N LEU A 7 -21.24 8.86 6.01
CA LEU A 7 -22.25 9.27 5.02
C LEU A 7 -21.68 9.45 3.60
N LEU A 8 -20.37 9.67 3.46
CA LEU A 8 -19.72 9.95 2.16
C LEU A 8 -19.10 8.72 1.47
N ASN A 9 -19.17 7.53 2.09
CA ASN A 9 -18.68 6.28 1.51
C ASN A 9 -19.85 5.32 1.19
N PRO A 10 -20.47 5.38 0.00
CA PRO A 10 -21.39 4.34 -0.47
C PRO A 10 -20.60 3.06 -0.78
N THR A 11 -20.54 2.15 0.20
CA THR A 11 -19.64 0.99 0.18
C THR A 11 -19.90 0.03 -1.00
N GLU A 12 -18.81 -0.47 -1.59
CA GLU A 12 -18.78 -1.31 -2.81
C GLU A 12 -19.68 -2.57 -2.74
N GLN A 13 -20.05 -3.01 -1.54
CA GLN A 13 -20.98 -4.12 -1.28
C GLN A 13 -22.35 -3.95 -1.97
N HIS A 14 -22.90 -2.73 -2.07
CA HIS A 14 -24.19 -2.53 -2.72
C HIS A 14 -24.14 -2.74 -4.23
N GLN A 15 -23.07 -2.29 -4.91
CA GLN A 15 -22.87 -2.53 -6.34
C GLN A 15 -22.56 -4.01 -6.62
N SER A 16 -21.83 -4.68 -5.73
CA SER A 16 -21.57 -6.12 -5.85
C SER A 16 -22.86 -6.94 -5.81
N ASN A 17 -23.76 -6.66 -4.85
CA ASN A 17 -25.02 -7.41 -4.72
C ASN A 17 -25.97 -7.17 -5.91
N GLN A 18 -26.12 -5.91 -6.37
CA GLN A 18 -26.95 -5.61 -7.54
C GLN A 18 -26.47 -6.35 -8.80
N LYS A 19 -25.15 -6.52 -8.97
CA LYS A 19 -24.60 -7.23 -10.13
C LYS A 19 -24.88 -8.73 -10.09
N ILE A 20 -24.82 -9.35 -8.91
CA ILE A 20 -25.07 -10.78 -8.70
C ILE A 20 -26.55 -11.14 -8.97
N GLU A 21 -27.49 -10.28 -8.58
CA GLU A 21 -28.93 -10.53 -8.85
C GLU A 21 -29.25 -10.46 -10.35
N ILE A 22 -28.67 -9.50 -11.09
CA ILE A 22 -28.91 -9.35 -12.55
C ILE A 22 -28.40 -10.57 -13.33
N ASP A 23 -27.21 -11.07 -13.03
CA ASP A 23 -26.66 -12.26 -13.70
C ASP A 23 -27.48 -13.54 -13.42
N THR A 24 -28.22 -13.58 -12.30
CA THR A 24 -29.08 -14.71 -11.91
C THR A 24 -30.41 -14.77 -12.71
N ILE A 25 -30.81 -13.68 -13.38
CA ILE A 25 -32.05 -13.63 -14.19
C ILE A 25 -31.87 -14.36 -15.54
N ASN A 26 -30.64 -14.49 -16.04
CA ASN A 26 -30.35 -15.02 -17.38
C ASN A 26 -30.18 -16.55 -17.47
N GLN A 27 -30.44 -17.30 -16.39
CA GLN A 27 -30.42 -18.78 -16.38
C GLN A 27 -31.87 -19.28 -16.30
N GLY A 28 -32.44 -19.56 -17.48
CA GLY A 28 -33.88 -19.43 -17.70
C GLY A 28 -34.73 -20.70 -17.49
N SER A 29 -35.99 -20.43 -17.13
CA SER A 29 -37.17 -21.17 -17.57
C SER A 29 -38.33 -20.15 -17.65
N ASP A 30 -39.13 -20.23 -18.71
CA ASP A 30 -40.31 -19.41 -19.02
C ASP A 30 -40.15 -17.86 -19.00
N ASP A 31 -40.47 -17.20 -20.12
CA ASP A 31 -40.41 -15.73 -20.26
C ASP A 31 -41.32 -15.01 -19.25
N GLN A 32 -42.41 -15.67 -18.85
CA GLN A 32 -43.36 -15.20 -17.85
C GLN A 32 -42.70 -15.05 -16.46
N GLU A 33 -41.84 -16.01 -16.07
CA GLU A 33 -41.17 -16.03 -14.76
C GLU A 33 -40.05 -14.98 -14.71
N ILE A 34 -39.34 -14.77 -15.82
CA ILE A 34 -38.36 -13.69 -15.98
C ILE A 34 -39.04 -12.32 -15.81
N LEU A 35 -40.22 -12.12 -16.40
CA LEU A 35 -40.96 -10.87 -16.28
C LEU A 35 -41.42 -10.58 -14.85
N ASP A 36 -41.94 -11.59 -14.13
CA ASP A 36 -42.36 -11.41 -12.73
C ASP A 36 -41.18 -11.12 -11.79
N ARG A 37 -40.03 -11.79 -11.98
CA ARG A 37 -38.78 -11.48 -11.24
C ARG A 37 -38.29 -10.05 -11.52
N LEU A 38 -38.38 -9.57 -12.76
CA LEU A 38 -38.03 -8.19 -13.12
C LEU A 38 -39.00 -7.16 -12.50
N LEU A 39 -40.29 -7.49 -12.41
CA LEU A 39 -41.29 -6.64 -11.72
C LEU A 39 -41.10 -6.63 -10.20
N GLU A 40 -40.61 -7.71 -9.60
CA GLU A 40 -40.25 -7.77 -8.18
C GLU A 40 -38.96 -7.00 -7.88
N HIS A 41 -37.89 -7.22 -8.66
CA HIS A 41 -36.64 -6.46 -8.52
C HIS A 41 -36.84 -4.95 -8.81
N GLY A 42 -37.73 -4.59 -9.75
CA GLY A 42 -38.13 -3.19 -9.98
C GLY A 42 -38.79 -2.54 -8.76
N LYS A 43 -39.67 -3.27 -8.04
CA LYS A 43 -40.25 -2.81 -6.76
C LYS A 43 -39.19 -2.72 -5.67
N LEU A 44 -38.25 -3.68 -5.60
CA LEU A 44 -37.14 -3.66 -4.65
C LEU A 44 -36.27 -2.41 -4.85
N LEU A 45 -35.91 -2.10 -6.09
CA LEU A 45 -35.14 -0.91 -6.44
C LEU A 45 -35.89 0.39 -6.13
N GLN A 46 -37.21 0.46 -6.39
CA GLN A 46 -38.03 1.63 -6.01
C GLN A 46 -38.04 1.81 -4.48
N ASN A 47 -38.28 0.75 -3.71
CA ASN A 47 -38.25 0.80 -2.24
C ASN A 47 -36.86 1.20 -1.70
N GLN A 48 -35.77 0.80 -2.36
CA GLN A 48 -34.41 1.23 -2.03
C GLN A 48 -34.20 2.72 -2.35
N PHE A 49 -34.67 3.19 -3.51
CA PHE A 49 -34.60 4.60 -3.91
C PHE A 49 -35.38 5.49 -2.91
N ASP A 50 -36.62 5.14 -2.60
CA ASP A 50 -37.47 5.87 -1.65
C ASP A 50 -36.86 5.89 -0.23
N SER A 51 -36.19 4.79 0.18
CA SER A 51 -35.44 4.74 1.44
C SER A 51 -34.20 5.64 1.45
N ILE A 52 -33.52 5.81 0.31
CA ILE A 52 -32.37 6.69 0.16
C ILE A 52 -32.81 8.16 0.13
N ASP A 53 -33.89 8.49 -0.57
CA ASP A 53 -34.43 9.86 -0.62
C ASP A 53 -35.00 10.31 0.74
N SER A 54 -35.64 9.40 1.49
CA SER A 54 -36.03 9.65 2.89
C SER A 54 -34.81 9.96 3.78
N LYS A 55 -33.71 9.21 3.65
CA LYS A 55 -32.47 9.48 4.41
C LYS A 55 -31.78 10.77 3.97
N LEU A 56 -31.85 11.10 2.67
CA LEU A 56 -31.31 12.35 2.13
C LEU A 56 -32.09 13.56 2.63
N THR A 57 -33.42 13.47 2.71
CA THR A 57 -34.27 14.53 3.27
C THR A 57 -34.10 14.68 4.79
N GLU A 58 -34.01 13.58 5.55
CA GLU A 58 -33.65 13.62 6.99
C GLU A 58 -32.26 14.25 7.24
N SER A 59 -31.27 13.91 6.40
CA SER A 59 -29.93 14.50 6.45
C SER A 59 -29.95 16.00 6.14
N ASN A 60 -30.67 16.42 5.10
CA ASN A 60 -30.84 17.83 4.75
C ASN A 60 -31.54 18.64 5.87
N ILE A 61 -32.57 18.08 6.50
CA ILE A 61 -33.24 18.69 7.66
C ILE A 61 -32.27 18.81 8.85
N SER A 62 -31.43 17.79 9.09
CA SER A 62 -30.43 17.79 10.14
C SER A 62 -29.33 18.84 9.90
N ILE A 63 -28.87 18.99 8.65
CA ILE A 63 -27.91 20.03 8.24
C ILE A 63 -28.53 21.43 8.41
N GLN A 64 -29.77 21.64 7.97
CA GLN A 64 -30.48 22.92 8.16
C GLN A 64 -30.70 23.24 9.65
N LYS A 65 -30.93 22.23 10.49
CA LYS A 65 -31.03 22.40 11.94
C LYS A 65 -29.69 22.85 12.53
N LEU A 66 -28.60 22.13 12.27
CA LEU A 66 -27.25 22.48 12.75
C LEU A 66 -26.80 23.87 12.26
N MET A 67 -27.15 24.22 11.02
CA MET A 67 -26.86 25.53 10.44
C MET A 67 -27.65 26.65 11.15
N ARG A 68 -28.90 26.40 11.56
CA ARG A 68 -29.68 27.34 12.39
C ARG A 68 -29.12 27.44 13.81
N GLU A 69 -28.80 26.32 14.45
CA GLU A 69 -28.21 26.29 15.80
C GLU A 69 -26.88 27.06 15.83
N SER A 70 -26.03 26.90 14.81
CA SER A 70 -24.80 27.70 14.66
C SER A 70 -25.08 29.19 14.40
N GLN A 71 -26.10 29.54 13.61
CA GLN A 71 -26.49 30.95 13.41
C GLN A 71 -27.04 31.60 14.69
N GLU A 72 -27.82 30.87 15.48
CA GLU A 72 -28.33 31.31 16.79
C GLU A 72 -27.19 31.45 17.82
N GLU A 73 -26.22 30.54 17.82
CA GLU A 73 -25.02 30.62 18.67
C GLU A 73 -24.14 31.81 18.28
N ILE A 74 -23.85 32.02 16.99
CA ILE A 74 -23.14 33.21 16.48
C ILE A 74 -23.88 34.50 16.89
N SER A 75 -25.22 34.53 16.75
CA SER A 75 -26.05 35.69 17.14
C SER A 75 -26.02 35.95 18.65
N GLN A 76 -25.73 34.94 19.48
CA GLN A 76 -25.54 35.10 20.93
C GLN A 76 -24.08 35.40 21.33
N LEU A 77 -23.09 35.03 20.51
CA LEU A 77 -21.67 35.22 20.79
C LEU A 77 -21.17 36.58 20.27
N GLN A 78 -21.64 37.05 19.11
CA GLN A 78 -21.28 38.36 18.56
C GLN A 78 -21.46 39.51 19.58
N PRO A 79 -22.64 39.77 20.16
CA PRO A 79 -22.82 40.86 21.13
C PRO A 79 -22.03 40.64 22.43
N LYS A 80 -21.64 39.39 22.76
CA LYS A 80 -20.72 39.12 23.88
C LYS A 80 -19.28 39.48 23.53
N SER A 81 -18.82 39.20 22.31
CA SER A 81 -17.50 39.63 21.85
C SER A 81 -17.40 41.15 21.67
N GLU A 82 -18.47 41.80 21.20
CA GLU A 82 -18.57 43.26 21.13
C GLU A 82 -18.53 43.88 22.53
N LEU A 83 -19.30 43.35 23.49
CA LEU A 83 -19.25 43.80 24.89
C LEU A 83 -17.90 43.55 25.57
N ILE A 84 -17.24 42.41 25.30
CA ILE A 84 -15.88 42.13 25.79
C ILE A 84 -14.87 43.09 25.16
N HIS A 85 -15.04 43.46 23.89
CA HIS A 85 -14.19 44.46 23.23
C HIS A 85 -14.40 45.86 23.79
N GLU A 86 -15.65 46.31 24.01
CA GLU A 86 -15.93 47.58 24.71
C GLU A 86 -15.34 47.60 26.13
N GLN A 87 -15.45 46.49 26.87
CA GLN A 87 -14.82 46.34 28.19
C GLN A 87 -13.29 46.38 28.09
N PHE A 88 -12.68 45.73 27.09
CA PHE A 88 -11.24 45.79 26.86
C PHE A 88 -10.77 47.21 26.57
N MET A 89 -11.41 47.92 25.64
CA MET A 89 -11.07 49.33 25.33
C MET A 89 -11.21 50.21 26.57
N LYS A 90 -12.27 50.00 27.37
CA LYS A 90 -12.44 50.73 28.65
C LYS A 90 -11.36 50.37 29.67
N TYR A 91 -10.93 49.12 29.77
CA TYR A 91 -9.83 48.72 30.66
C TYR A 91 -8.47 49.22 30.18
N GLU A 92 -8.28 49.43 28.88
CA GLU A 92 -7.10 50.09 28.31
C GLU A 92 -7.10 51.59 28.68
N ASP A 93 -8.23 52.30 28.52
CA ASP A 93 -8.41 53.68 28.99
C ASP A 93 -8.23 53.81 30.53
N ASP A 94 -8.92 52.98 31.32
CA ASP A 94 -8.81 52.96 32.80
C ASP A 94 -7.35 52.66 33.24
N TYR A 95 -6.60 51.85 32.46
CA TYR A 95 -5.18 51.57 32.72
C TYR A 95 -4.27 52.75 32.36
N ILE A 96 -4.54 53.46 31.26
CA ILE A 96 -3.82 54.70 30.87
C ILE A 96 -4.03 55.78 31.94
N ASP A 97 -5.28 56.03 32.35
CA ASP A 97 -5.63 56.95 33.43
C ASP A 97 -4.96 56.56 34.75
N TYR A 98 -4.94 55.26 35.08
CA TYR A 98 -4.22 54.76 36.26
C TYR A 98 -2.71 55.04 36.15
N TYR A 99 -2.08 54.77 35.00
CA TYR A 99 -0.65 54.98 34.76
C TYR A 99 -0.27 56.48 34.84
N GLU A 100 -1.11 57.38 34.33
CA GLU A 100 -0.98 58.83 34.52
C GLU A 100 -1.22 59.28 35.96
N SER A 101 -2.08 58.59 36.71
CA SER A 101 -2.35 58.91 38.12
C SER A 101 -1.17 58.54 39.03
N VAL A 102 -0.53 57.38 38.78
CA VAL A 102 0.61 56.86 39.56
C VAL A 102 1.86 57.75 39.44
N LEU A 103 1.98 58.53 38.36
CA LEU A 103 3.05 59.51 38.17
C LEU A 103 2.89 60.80 39.01
N LYS A 104 1.78 60.98 39.76
CA LYS A 104 1.52 62.15 40.61
C LYS A 104 1.67 61.80 42.11
N PRO A 105 2.51 62.50 42.89
CA PRO A 105 2.91 62.02 44.22
C PRO A 105 1.96 62.40 45.38
N THR A 106 1.65 61.41 46.22
CA THR A 106 1.15 61.51 47.63
C THR A 106 -0.29 62.02 47.87
N PRO A 107 -0.92 61.79 49.06
CA PRO A 107 -0.49 61.02 50.23
C PRO A 107 -1.47 59.90 50.72
N LYS A 108 -1.01 59.10 51.70
CA LYS A 108 -1.80 58.20 52.58
C LYS A 108 -2.64 59.04 53.59
N PRO A 109 -3.73 58.54 54.27
CA PRO A 109 -3.72 57.24 54.98
C PRO A 109 -5.06 56.47 55.25
N SER A 110 -4.85 55.30 55.90
CA SER A 110 -5.67 54.66 56.96
C SER A 110 -6.98 53.89 56.69
N ASN A 111 -6.92 52.61 57.07
CA ASN A 111 -7.94 51.76 57.73
C ASN A 111 -9.08 51.15 56.88
N GLY A 112 -9.00 49.83 56.67
CA GLY A 112 -10.02 49.01 56.00
C GLY A 112 -9.64 47.54 55.84
N GLU A 113 -9.03 46.92 56.85
CA GLU A 113 -8.30 45.65 56.71
C GLU A 113 -9.15 44.46 56.23
N GLU A 114 -10.43 44.37 56.63
CA GLU A 114 -11.35 43.33 56.13
C GLU A 114 -11.74 43.51 54.64
N VAL A 115 -11.73 44.75 54.14
CA VAL A 115 -12.04 45.06 52.73
C VAL A 115 -10.81 44.79 51.85
N GLU A 116 -9.60 45.08 52.34
CA GLU A 116 -8.37 44.77 51.61
C GLU A 116 -8.22 43.27 51.30
N GLU A 117 -8.59 42.38 52.21
CA GLU A 117 -8.35 40.94 52.03
C GLU A 117 -9.30 40.31 51.01
N GLN A 118 -10.60 40.64 51.05
CA GLN A 118 -11.54 40.21 49.99
C GLN A 118 -11.19 40.82 48.63
N LYS A 119 -10.74 42.09 48.60
CA LYS A 119 -10.33 42.75 47.37
C LYS A 119 -9.08 42.09 46.79
N LYS A 120 -8.02 41.91 47.58
CA LYS A 120 -6.81 41.15 47.20
C LYS A 120 -7.12 39.75 46.68
N ASN A 121 -8.12 39.05 47.21
CA ASN A 121 -8.48 37.72 46.72
C ASN A 121 -9.22 37.76 45.37
N LYS A 122 -10.09 38.76 45.14
CA LYS A 122 -10.67 39.02 43.81
C LYS A 122 -9.62 39.46 42.80
N ASP A 123 -8.74 40.37 43.20
CA ASP A 123 -7.65 40.89 42.37
C ASP A 123 -6.67 39.76 42.00
N ARG A 124 -6.39 38.82 42.92
CA ARG A 124 -5.63 37.59 42.63
C ARG A 124 -6.30 36.70 41.60
N LEU A 125 -7.59 36.38 41.75
CA LEU A 125 -8.32 35.56 40.77
C LEU A 125 -8.39 36.23 39.39
N LEU A 126 -8.46 37.56 39.35
CA LEU A 126 -8.36 38.35 38.11
C LEU A 126 -6.95 38.28 37.51
N ILE A 127 -5.90 38.40 38.32
CA ILE A 127 -4.50 38.26 37.90
C ILE A 127 -4.20 36.83 37.42
N GLU A 128 -4.74 35.81 38.06
CA GLU A 128 -4.61 34.40 37.66
C GLU A 128 -5.30 34.17 36.30
N SER A 129 -6.55 34.62 36.13
CA SER A 129 -7.27 34.55 34.85
C SER A 129 -6.61 35.37 33.72
N LEU A 130 -6.07 36.56 34.03
CA LEU A 130 -5.29 37.35 33.08
C LEU A 130 -3.97 36.67 32.73
N ASN A 131 -3.29 36.02 33.67
CA ASN A 131 -2.08 35.24 33.39
C ASN A 131 -2.39 34.02 32.50
N GLU A 132 -3.51 33.33 32.72
CA GLU A 132 -3.98 32.26 31.81
C GLU A 132 -4.22 32.78 30.38
N GLN A 133 -4.91 33.92 30.24
CA GLN A 133 -5.12 34.54 28.92
C GLN A 133 -3.81 35.06 28.29
N ILE A 134 -2.87 35.56 29.09
CA ILE A 134 -1.54 36.01 28.62
C ILE A 134 -0.68 34.82 28.17
N GLU A 135 -0.70 33.69 28.87
CA GLU A 135 -0.02 32.48 28.41
C GLU A 135 -0.69 31.88 27.15
N TRP A 136 -2.01 31.94 27.05
CA TRP A 136 -2.73 31.52 25.84
C TRP A 136 -2.45 32.45 24.65
N LEU A 137 -2.32 33.77 24.86
CA LEU A 137 -1.88 34.71 23.82
C LEU A 137 -0.45 34.43 23.35
N LYS A 138 0.47 34.15 24.29
CA LYS A 138 1.83 33.69 23.94
C LYS A 138 1.79 32.36 23.18
N GLU A 139 0.86 31.46 23.50
CA GLU A 139 0.68 30.19 22.80
C GLU A 139 0.17 30.39 21.36
N LEU A 140 -0.81 31.27 21.15
CA LEU A 140 -1.26 31.68 19.82
C LEU A 140 -0.14 32.33 19.02
N GLU A 141 0.70 33.16 19.64
CA GLU A 141 1.85 33.77 18.97
C GLU A 141 2.91 32.72 18.57
N ARG A 142 3.23 31.77 19.47
CA ARG A 142 4.06 30.59 19.17
C ARG A 142 3.48 29.80 17.99
N LEU A 143 2.17 29.53 17.99
CA LEU A 143 1.48 28.80 16.92
C LEU A 143 1.48 29.56 15.58
N LYS A 144 1.32 30.89 15.60
CA LYS A 144 1.40 31.74 14.41
C LYS A 144 2.79 31.69 13.77
N ILE A 145 3.84 31.75 14.58
CA ILE A 145 5.23 31.60 14.12
C ILE A 145 5.43 30.20 13.52
N TRP A 146 4.97 29.15 14.19
CA TRP A 146 5.06 27.77 13.67
C TRP A 146 4.31 27.57 12.35
N LEU A 147 3.08 28.09 12.22
CA LEU A 147 2.33 28.01 10.96
C LEU A 147 3.03 28.77 9.82
N THR A 148 3.71 29.88 10.13
CA THR A 148 4.52 30.61 9.15
C THR A 148 5.70 29.76 8.67
N VAL A 149 6.42 29.11 9.59
CA VAL A 149 7.54 28.20 9.25
C VAL A 149 7.05 26.99 8.44
N LEU A 150 5.89 26.41 8.77
CA LEU A 150 5.30 25.31 8.00
C LEU A 150 4.93 25.70 6.57
N LEU A 151 4.35 26.90 6.39
CA LEU A 151 4.01 27.42 5.08
C LEU A 151 5.27 27.72 4.25
N GLU A 152 6.26 28.41 4.82
CA GLU A 152 7.54 28.67 4.13
C GLU A 152 8.26 27.36 3.77
N PHE A 153 8.26 26.37 4.67
CA PHE A 153 8.85 25.06 4.40
C PHE A 153 8.16 24.35 3.23
N ARG A 154 6.81 24.29 3.26
CA ARG A 154 6.01 23.70 2.17
C ARG A 154 6.27 24.42 0.85
N ASP A 155 6.16 25.74 0.82
CA ASP A 155 6.29 26.53 -0.40
C ASP A 155 7.71 26.44 -0.98
N ARG A 156 8.72 26.26 -0.11
CA ARG A 156 10.10 25.96 -0.51
C ARG A 156 10.27 24.54 -1.05
N THR A 157 9.61 23.53 -0.49
CA THR A 157 9.60 22.18 -1.10
C THR A 157 8.84 22.15 -2.43
N ASP A 158 7.70 22.84 -2.52
CA ASP A 158 6.85 22.87 -3.71
C ASP A 158 7.52 23.62 -4.86
N THR A 159 8.25 24.70 -4.57
CA THR A 159 9.08 25.39 -5.58
C THR A 159 10.27 24.54 -6.04
N LEU A 160 10.96 23.84 -5.14
CA LEU A 160 12.03 22.90 -5.51
C LEU A 160 11.52 21.79 -6.44
N ILE A 161 10.42 21.12 -6.08
CA ILE A 161 9.77 20.10 -6.92
C ILE A 161 9.22 20.71 -8.23
N GLY A 162 8.69 21.94 -8.15
CA GLY A 162 8.16 22.69 -9.27
C GLY A 162 9.21 22.98 -10.35
N THR A 163 10.45 23.32 -9.98
CA THR A 163 11.54 23.50 -10.97
C THR A 163 11.84 22.23 -11.76
N VAL A 164 11.73 21.07 -11.11
CA VAL A 164 11.94 19.75 -11.72
C VAL A 164 10.76 19.36 -12.62
N ASN A 165 9.52 19.56 -12.16
CA ASN A 165 8.33 19.09 -12.88
C ASN A 165 7.83 20.05 -13.98
N SER A 166 8.28 21.31 -14.02
CA SER A 166 7.76 22.32 -14.98
C SER A 166 8.55 22.43 -16.29
N GLN A 167 9.69 21.73 -16.44
CA GLN A 167 10.53 21.85 -17.64
C GLN A 167 10.02 20.94 -18.78
N SER A 168 9.78 21.54 -19.95
CA SER A 168 9.40 20.85 -21.19
C SER A 168 10.60 20.27 -21.98
N SER A 169 11.77 20.23 -21.36
CA SER A 169 13.05 19.74 -21.89
C SER A 169 13.61 18.67 -20.95
N PRO A 170 14.46 17.74 -21.44
CA PRO A 170 15.15 16.79 -20.57
C PRO A 170 16.08 17.56 -19.60
N ILE A 171 15.79 17.46 -18.30
CA ILE A 171 16.52 18.12 -17.21
C ILE A 171 17.99 17.72 -17.26
N THR A 172 18.92 18.69 -17.15
CA THR A 172 20.35 18.33 -17.14
C THR A 172 20.75 17.67 -15.82
N PHE A 173 21.76 16.80 -15.86
CA PHE A 173 22.34 16.16 -14.68
C PHE A 173 22.61 17.16 -13.54
N ASN A 174 23.15 18.34 -13.89
CA ASN A 174 23.53 19.37 -12.93
C ASN A 174 22.33 20.02 -12.21
N GLU A 175 21.22 20.26 -12.93
CA GLU A 175 20.00 20.85 -12.35
C GLU A 175 19.27 19.86 -11.44
N PHE A 176 19.22 18.58 -11.84
CA PHE A 176 18.65 17.55 -10.99
C PHE A 176 19.51 17.30 -9.73
N ASP A 177 20.84 17.37 -9.87
CA ASP A 177 21.77 17.21 -8.74
C ASP A 177 21.68 18.38 -7.74
N THR A 178 21.58 19.63 -8.20
CA THR A 178 21.43 20.79 -7.30
C THR A 178 20.12 20.76 -6.51
N VAL A 179 18.99 20.44 -7.15
CA VAL A 179 17.70 20.29 -6.43
C VAL A 179 17.75 19.12 -5.45
N THR A 180 18.37 18.00 -5.82
CA THR A 180 18.59 16.85 -4.93
C THR A 180 19.38 17.25 -3.68
N ASN A 181 20.50 17.96 -3.85
CA ASN A 181 21.32 18.43 -2.73
C ASN A 181 20.53 19.39 -1.84
N GLN A 182 19.84 20.38 -2.43
CA GLN A 182 19.04 21.37 -1.70
C GLN A 182 17.91 20.72 -0.88
N LEU A 183 17.23 19.69 -1.40
CA LEU A 183 16.24 18.94 -0.62
C LEU A 183 16.90 18.13 0.50
N PHE A 184 18.01 17.45 0.23
CA PHE A 184 18.69 16.64 1.26
C PHE A 184 19.27 17.50 2.39
N ASP A 185 19.70 18.73 2.08
CA ASP A 185 20.20 19.70 3.07
C ASP A 185 19.05 20.35 3.86
N LEU A 186 17.87 20.51 3.25
CA LEU A 186 16.62 20.87 3.95
C LEU A 186 16.16 19.77 4.93
N ILE A 187 16.25 18.50 4.53
CA ILE A 187 15.97 17.37 5.43
C ILE A 187 16.98 17.34 6.59
N GLN A 188 18.28 17.53 6.31
CA GLN A 188 19.34 17.56 7.33
C GLN A 188 19.09 18.63 8.39
N SER A 189 18.86 19.88 7.96
CA SER A 189 18.57 21.00 8.88
C SER A 189 17.29 20.80 9.69
N TYR A 190 16.27 20.12 9.13
CA TYR A 190 15.10 19.68 9.87
C TYR A 190 15.44 18.64 10.96
N HIS A 191 16.27 17.62 10.66
CA HIS A 191 16.71 16.65 11.67
C HIS A 191 17.51 17.31 12.80
N GLU A 192 18.40 18.26 12.49
CA GLU A 192 19.17 19.01 13.49
C GLU A 192 18.26 19.84 14.40
N LEU A 193 17.30 20.58 13.82
CA LEU A 193 16.28 21.32 14.57
C LEU A 193 15.42 20.38 15.45
N ARG A 194 15.06 19.20 14.94
CA ARG A 194 14.31 18.18 15.70
C ARG A 194 15.11 17.55 16.85
N ILE A 195 16.45 17.51 16.76
CA ILE A 195 17.32 17.03 17.85
C ILE A 195 17.51 18.11 18.93
N GLN A 196 17.53 19.39 18.54
CA GLN A 196 17.69 20.52 19.47
C GLN A 196 16.42 20.83 20.29
N LEU A 197 15.23 20.51 19.78
CA LEU A 197 13.95 20.73 20.45
C LEU A 197 13.58 19.54 21.36
N SER A 198 13.31 19.82 22.64
CA SER A 198 12.89 18.80 23.61
C SER A 198 11.51 18.19 23.29
N PRO A 199 11.24 16.94 23.71
CA PRO A 199 10.01 16.19 23.38
C PRO A 199 8.72 16.73 24.05
N GLN A 200 8.76 17.90 24.68
CA GLN A 200 7.59 18.56 25.25
C GLN A 200 6.71 19.27 24.19
N ILE A 201 7.18 19.41 22.94
CA ILE A 201 6.49 20.09 21.84
C ILE A 201 5.72 19.10 20.93
N ASP A 202 5.53 17.84 21.35
CA ASP A 202 4.78 16.83 20.57
C ASP A 202 3.25 17.07 20.50
N HIS A 203 2.70 18.04 21.25
CA HIS A 203 1.25 18.31 21.38
C HIS A 203 0.49 18.55 20.05
N PHE A 204 1.17 18.94 18.97
CA PHE A 204 0.53 19.31 17.71
C PHE A 204 0.84 18.34 16.55
N ASN A 205 1.51 17.21 16.79
CA ASN A 205 2.03 16.32 15.74
C ASN A 205 2.89 17.07 14.67
N LEU A 206 3.50 18.19 15.07
CA LEU A 206 4.21 19.13 14.21
C LEU A 206 5.30 18.46 13.36
N PHE A 207 6.08 17.61 14.01
CA PHE A 207 7.14 16.84 13.36
C PHE A 207 6.60 15.82 12.36
N GLU A 208 5.39 15.27 12.56
CA GLU A 208 4.76 14.34 11.59
C GLU A 208 4.32 15.06 10.32
N TYR A 209 3.89 16.32 10.38
CA TYR A 209 3.49 17.06 9.18
C TYR A 209 4.69 17.42 8.28
N ILE A 210 5.80 17.91 8.88
CA ILE A 210 7.05 18.18 8.14
C ILE A 210 7.63 16.87 7.57
N HIS A 211 7.60 15.78 8.34
CA HIS A 211 7.96 14.42 7.93
C HIS A 211 7.12 13.92 6.75
N GLN A 212 5.81 14.19 6.74
CA GLN A 212 4.92 13.88 5.60
C GLN A 212 5.26 14.70 4.35
N ILE A 213 5.51 16.01 4.48
CA ILE A 213 5.95 16.86 3.34
C ILE A 213 7.24 16.28 2.75
N LEU A 214 8.28 16.09 3.57
CA LEU A 214 9.58 15.57 3.11
C LEU A 214 9.47 14.20 2.45
N ARG A 215 8.62 13.31 2.98
CA ARG A 215 8.33 12.01 2.37
C ARG A 215 7.65 12.16 1.01
N GLN A 216 6.72 13.11 0.85
CA GLN A 216 6.10 13.42 -0.45
C GLN A 216 7.12 14.01 -1.43
N SER A 217 7.97 14.95 -1.00
CA SER A 217 9.03 15.55 -1.82
C SER A 217 10.02 14.50 -2.34
N LEU A 218 10.51 13.63 -1.45
CA LEU A 218 11.44 12.56 -1.82
C LEU A 218 10.79 11.53 -2.75
N THR A 219 9.52 11.19 -2.51
CA THR A 219 8.75 10.32 -3.42
C THR A 219 8.59 10.97 -4.79
N SER A 220 8.31 12.28 -4.87
CA SER A 220 8.21 13.00 -6.13
C SER A 220 9.51 12.96 -6.92
N LEU A 221 10.67 13.21 -6.31
CA LEU A 221 11.97 13.14 -7.02
C LEU A 221 12.25 11.73 -7.56
N ILE A 222 11.92 10.68 -6.79
CA ILE A 222 12.06 9.28 -7.24
C ILE A 222 11.13 9.00 -8.44
N GLU A 223 9.89 9.48 -8.40
CA GLU A 223 8.95 9.35 -9.51
C GLU A 223 9.37 10.18 -10.75
N THR A 224 10.01 11.34 -10.58
CA THR A 224 10.63 12.08 -11.69
C THR A 224 11.78 11.28 -12.31
N ILE A 225 12.69 10.69 -11.53
CA ILE A 225 13.76 9.82 -12.07
C ILE A 225 13.15 8.65 -12.84
N TYR A 226 12.12 8.00 -12.28
CA TYR A 226 11.39 6.93 -12.98
C TYR A 226 10.78 7.42 -14.30
N GLY A 227 10.25 8.64 -14.34
CA GLY A 227 9.74 9.29 -15.55
C GLY A 227 10.82 9.51 -16.61
N ILE A 228 11.94 10.15 -16.24
CA ILE A 228 13.06 10.46 -17.15
C ILE A 228 13.69 9.16 -17.71
N VAL A 229 13.91 8.15 -16.85
CA VAL A 229 14.43 6.85 -17.25
C VAL A 229 13.45 6.14 -18.19
N ALA A 230 12.16 6.09 -17.85
CA ALA A 230 11.15 5.45 -18.70
C ALA A 230 11.02 6.15 -20.06
N GLN A 231 10.91 7.47 -20.09
CA GLN A 231 10.78 8.25 -21.31
C GLN A 231 12.03 8.16 -22.21
N THR A 232 13.24 8.11 -21.62
CA THR A 232 14.47 7.87 -22.40
C THR A 232 14.47 6.46 -23.01
N LEU A 233 14.06 5.44 -22.26
CA LEU A 233 14.02 4.06 -22.77
C LEU A 233 12.88 3.83 -23.78
N GLU A 234 11.74 4.51 -23.63
CA GLU A 234 10.65 4.48 -24.60
C GLU A 234 11.07 5.16 -25.92
N ASN A 235 11.61 6.39 -25.86
CA ASN A 235 12.03 7.15 -27.04
C ASN A 235 13.21 6.54 -27.83
N GLU A 236 14.15 5.86 -27.15
CA GLU A 236 15.40 5.41 -27.77
C GLU A 236 15.41 3.90 -28.12
N ILE A 237 14.57 3.07 -27.46
CA ILE A 237 14.53 1.59 -27.66
C ILE A 237 13.12 0.94 -27.56
N ASP A 238 12.02 1.71 -27.62
CA ASP A 238 10.63 1.22 -27.51
C ASP A 238 10.33 0.40 -26.22
N TRP A 239 11.03 0.67 -25.11
CA TRP A 239 10.85 -0.09 -23.87
C TRP A 239 9.42 0.08 -23.28
N PRO A 240 8.73 -0.97 -22.80
CA PRO A 240 9.20 -2.33 -22.55
C PRO A 240 8.80 -3.34 -23.64
N GLN A 241 8.86 -3.00 -24.93
CA GLN A 241 8.83 -4.04 -25.96
C GLN A 241 10.16 -4.82 -25.94
N PRO A 242 10.17 -6.12 -26.28
CA PRO A 242 11.40 -6.91 -26.34
C PRO A 242 12.24 -6.46 -27.54
N CYS A 243 13.26 -5.63 -27.28
CA CYS A 243 14.18 -5.17 -28.32
C CYS A 243 14.91 -6.37 -28.96
N ARG A 244 14.74 -6.53 -30.27
CA ARG A 244 15.26 -7.69 -31.03
C ARG A 244 16.64 -7.45 -31.65
N ALA A 245 17.20 -6.26 -31.49
CA ALA A 245 18.53 -5.87 -31.96
C ALA A 245 19.44 -5.54 -30.77
N SER A 246 20.70 -5.94 -30.84
CA SER A 246 21.70 -5.60 -29.84
C SER A 246 22.03 -4.10 -29.86
N LEU A 247 22.29 -3.50 -28.71
CA LEU A 247 22.58 -2.05 -28.65
C LEU A 247 23.99 -1.71 -29.17
N GLU A 248 24.09 -0.72 -30.04
CA GLU A 248 25.36 -0.18 -30.52
C GLU A 248 25.87 0.92 -29.58
N PHE A 249 26.71 0.55 -28.59
CA PHE A 249 27.22 1.42 -27.52
C PHE A 249 27.97 2.69 -27.96
N GLN A 250 28.27 2.87 -29.24
CA GLN A 250 28.89 4.09 -29.78
C GLN A 250 27.87 5.17 -30.21
N THR A 251 26.60 4.79 -30.37
CA THR A 251 25.51 5.65 -30.86
C THR A 251 25.16 6.79 -29.89
N PRO A 252 24.62 7.94 -30.39
CA PRO A 252 24.12 9.03 -29.54
C PRO A 252 22.95 8.62 -28.64
N SER A 253 22.13 7.66 -29.05
CA SER A 253 21.01 7.11 -28.28
C SER A 253 21.49 6.34 -27.05
N THR A 254 22.39 5.37 -27.25
CA THR A 254 22.94 4.56 -26.13
C THR A 254 23.74 5.41 -25.14
N LYS A 255 24.34 6.53 -25.59
CA LYS A 255 24.97 7.53 -24.71
C LYS A 255 23.96 8.26 -23.83
N ARG A 256 22.83 8.73 -24.38
CA ARG A 256 21.74 9.33 -23.59
C ARG A 256 21.17 8.36 -22.56
N ILE A 257 20.94 7.10 -22.93
CA ILE A 257 20.51 6.05 -21.99
C ILE A 257 21.52 5.91 -20.84
N LEU A 258 22.83 5.83 -21.16
CA LEU A 258 23.89 5.69 -20.15
C LEU A 258 24.03 6.93 -19.25
N GLU A 259 23.82 8.14 -19.78
CA GLU A 259 23.80 9.39 -19.01
C GLU A 259 22.59 9.41 -18.04
N THR A 260 21.40 9.09 -18.51
CA THR A 260 20.19 8.94 -17.69
C THR A 260 20.35 7.85 -16.61
N PHE A 261 21.02 6.74 -16.93
CA PHE A 261 21.33 5.68 -15.94
C PHE A 261 22.30 6.20 -14.86
N LYS A 262 23.28 7.04 -15.23
CA LYS A 262 24.21 7.66 -14.28
C LYS A 262 23.54 8.70 -13.37
N ILE A 263 22.52 9.42 -13.83
CA ILE A 263 21.68 10.27 -12.96
C ILE A 263 21.05 9.40 -11.86
N ALA A 264 20.37 8.31 -12.24
CA ALA A 264 19.69 7.43 -11.29
C ALA A 264 20.66 6.75 -10.29
N VAL A 265 21.83 6.30 -10.75
CA VAL A 265 22.85 5.70 -9.87
C VAL A 265 23.51 6.73 -8.95
N ASN A 266 23.82 7.94 -9.42
CA ASN A 266 24.35 9.02 -8.57
C ASN A 266 23.35 9.38 -7.46
N PHE A 267 22.08 9.60 -7.78
CA PHE A 267 21.04 9.87 -6.78
C PHE A 267 20.90 8.70 -5.79
N GLN A 268 20.91 7.45 -6.25
CA GLN A 268 20.88 6.29 -5.36
C GLN A 268 22.10 6.26 -4.42
N ASN A 269 23.31 6.48 -4.94
CA ASN A 269 24.53 6.48 -4.14
C ASN A 269 24.52 7.61 -3.10
N LYS A 270 24.00 8.79 -3.46
CA LYS A 270 23.79 9.90 -2.52
C LYS A 270 22.78 9.55 -1.43
N LEU A 271 21.64 8.96 -1.79
CA LEU A 271 20.64 8.48 -0.83
C LEU A 271 21.20 7.40 0.12
N GLN A 272 22.03 6.48 -0.39
CA GLN A 272 22.74 5.48 0.42
C GLN A 272 23.83 6.09 1.31
N SER A 273 24.46 7.19 0.89
CA SER A 273 25.51 7.89 1.66
C SER A 273 24.98 8.71 2.85
N ARG A 274 23.68 9.06 2.86
CA ARG A 274 23.00 9.74 3.98
C ARG A 274 21.98 8.77 4.61
N PRO A 275 22.41 7.77 5.41
CA PRO A 275 21.50 6.80 6.02
C PRO A 275 20.46 7.45 6.93
N ASP A 276 20.68 8.67 7.39
CA ASP A 276 19.75 9.44 8.22
C ASP A 276 18.43 9.75 7.48
N LEU A 277 18.50 9.92 6.15
CA LEU A 277 17.32 10.05 5.26
C LEU A 277 16.52 8.74 5.12
N VAL A 278 17.01 7.64 5.70
CA VAL A 278 16.46 6.28 5.59
C VAL A 278 15.61 5.89 6.82
N TRP A 279 15.16 6.85 7.66
CA TRP A 279 14.33 6.57 8.87
C TRP A 279 12.84 7.10 8.97
N LEU A 280 11.97 7.03 7.93
CA LEU A 280 10.64 7.71 7.76
C LEU A 280 9.44 6.88 7.07
N SER A 281 8.93 5.74 7.57
CA SER A 281 8.10 4.73 6.79
C SER A 281 6.58 4.60 7.03
N ASN A 282 5.95 3.74 6.19
CA ASN A 282 5.06 2.64 6.64
C ASN A 282 5.80 1.30 6.36
N GLU A 283 5.55 0.15 7.02
CA GLU A 283 4.27 -0.33 7.56
C GLU A 283 4.44 -1.37 8.68
N ARG A 284 3.34 -1.68 9.38
CA ARG A 284 3.27 -2.55 10.56
C ARG A 284 3.90 -3.94 10.34
N ARG A 285 4.74 -4.37 11.28
CA ARG A 285 4.94 -5.79 11.58
C ARG A 285 3.97 -6.22 12.69
N SER A 286 3.46 -7.45 12.58
CA SER A 286 2.65 -8.07 13.63
C SER A 286 3.55 -8.75 14.64
N GLY A 287 3.41 -8.40 15.93
CA GLY A 287 4.18 -9.00 17.03
C GLY A 287 5.20 -8.04 17.65
N GLU A 288 4.93 -7.67 18.90
CA GLU A 288 5.89 -7.42 19.99
C GLU A 288 7.28 -6.85 19.64
N ASP A 289 7.32 -5.59 19.22
CA ASP A 289 8.42 -4.63 19.48
C ASP A 289 7.81 -3.21 19.44
N GLN A 290 7.82 -2.46 20.55
CA GLN A 290 7.08 -1.17 20.64
C GLN A 290 7.93 0.10 20.55
N GLU A 291 9.27 0.01 20.57
CA GLU A 291 10.14 1.19 20.67
C GLU A 291 10.47 1.83 19.29
N ASP A 292 10.62 1.03 18.23
CA ASP A 292 11.00 1.52 16.88
C ASP A 292 9.81 1.95 16.01
N ARG A 293 9.24 3.12 16.31
CA ARG A 293 8.20 3.75 15.48
C ARG A 293 8.74 4.62 14.32
N ARG A 294 10.04 4.59 13.99
CA ARG A 294 10.72 5.58 13.10
C ARG A 294 11.87 4.98 12.24
N VAL A 295 11.58 4.39 11.07
CA VAL A 295 12.50 3.79 10.05
C VAL A 295 11.88 4.03 8.64
N ILE A 296 12.55 4.23 7.46
CA ILE A 296 11.86 4.26 6.11
C ILE A 296 11.87 2.85 5.49
N TRP A 297 10.83 2.55 4.71
CA TRP A 297 10.86 1.55 3.66
C TRP A 297 10.64 2.24 2.31
N ILE A 298 11.70 2.84 1.75
CA ILE A 298 11.72 3.17 0.33
C ILE A 298 11.98 1.84 -0.38
N PRO A 299 11.11 1.34 -1.28
CA PRO A 299 11.27 0.02 -1.89
C PRO A 299 12.59 -0.15 -2.69
N VAL A 300 13.24 0.98 -3.00
CA VAL A 300 14.60 1.11 -3.56
C VAL A 300 15.69 0.50 -2.67
N LEU A 301 15.54 0.54 -1.35
CA LEU A 301 16.61 0.27 -0.37
C LEU A 301 16.59 -1.16 0.18
N VAL A 302 15.69 -2.02 -0.33
CA VAL A 302 15.76 -3.47 -0.11
C VAL A 302 17.00 -4.01 -0.84
N PRO A 303 17.85 -4.87 -0.23
CA PRO A 303 18.96 -5.51 -0.92
C PRO A 303 18.52 -6.21 -2.22
N GLY A 304 19.19 -5.92 -3.34
CA GLY A 304 18.79 -6.39 -4.68
C GLY A 304 17.69 -5.55 -5.36
N SER A 305 17.30 -4.42 -4.77
CA SER A 305 16.50 -3.37 -5.39
C SER A 305 17.39 -2.18 -5.76
N SER A 306 17.00 -1.42 -6.79
CA SER A 306 17.67 -0.17 -7.16
C SER A 306 16.69 0.76 -7.90
N ILE A 307 16.94 2.07 -7.88
CA ILE A 307 16.09 3.07 -8.57
C ILE A 307 16.02 2.74 -10.05
N LEU A 308 17.17 2.44 -10.65
CA LEU A 308 17.30 2.10 -12.06
C LEU A 308 16.54 0.81 -12.41
N LEU A 309 16.63 -0.22 -11.56
CA LEU A 309 15.87 -1.46 -11.72
C LEU A 309 14.35 -1.25 -11.60
N GLN A 310 13.91 -0.47 -10.59
CA GLN A 310 12.50 -0.17 -10.39
C GLN A 310 11.93 0.67 -11.55
N ALA A 311 12.70 1.62 -12.10
CA ALA A 311 12.32 2.39 -13.28
C ALA A 311 12.09 1.50 -14.52
N ILE A 312 13.03 0.58 -14.78
CA ILE A 312 12.96 -0.38 -15.90
C ILE A 312 11.77 -1.33 -15.73
N LEU A 313 11.48 -1.79 -14.50
CA LEU A 313 10.36 -2.67 -14.21
C LEU A 313 9.01 -1.95 -14.17
N LYS A 314 8.96 -0.66 -13.84
CA LYS A 314 7.72 0.13 -13.67
C LYS A 314 6.70 -0.08 -14.80
N PRO A 315 7.04 0.04 -16.11
CA PRO A 315 6.05 -0.17 -17.17
C PRO A 315 5.62 -1.64 -17.32
N ILE A 316 6.46 -2.62 -16.98
CA ILE A 316 6.08 -4.04 -16.94
C ILE A 316 5.12 -4.32 -15.77
N ILE A 317 5.42 -3.78 -14.59
CA ILE A 317 4.56 -3.87 -13.40
C ILE A 317 3.21 -3.18 -13.66
N LEU A 318 3.20 -2.02 -14.31
CA LEU A 318 1.95 -1.34 -14.68
C LEU A 318 1.09 -2.16 -15.64
N ARG A 319 1.69 -2.78 -16.68
CA ARG A 319 0.97 -3.70 -17.59
C ARG A 319 0.41 -4.91 -16.82
N PHE A 320 1.19 -5.54 -15.94
CA PHE A 320 0.71 -6.64 -15.10
C PHE A 320 -0.48 -6.22 -14.23
N ARG A 321 -0.35 -5.12 -13.48
CA ARG A 321 -1.41 -4.64 -12.58
C ARG A 321 -2.67 -4.22 -13.34
N PHE A 322 -2.53 -3.62 -14.52
CA PHE A 322 -3.65 -3.30 -15.41
C PHE A 322 -4.48 -4.54 -15.81
N HIS A 323 -3.83 -5.70 -15.99
CA HIS A 323 -4.51 -6.97 -16.29
C HIS A 323 -4.97 -7.76 -15.04
N PHE A 324 -4.26 -7.65 -13.90
CA PHE A 324 -4.37 -8.59 -12.79
C PHE A 324 -4.56 -7.99 -11.38
N ASP A 325 -4.62 -6.65 -11.21
CA ASP A 325 -5.06 -6.00 -9.96
C ASP A 325 -6.52 -5.46 -10.07
N GLY A 326 -7.04 -5.24 -11.28
CA GLY A 326 -8.34 -4.58 -11.52
C GLY A 326 -9.51 -5.52 -11.86
N ASN A 327 -10.71 -4.94 -12.01
CA ASN A 327 -11.95 -5.64 -12.38
C ASN A 327 -12.03 -5.89 -13.91
N ARG A 328 -11.05 -6.61 -14.46
CA ARG A 328 -11.00 -7.04 -15.86
C ARG A 328 -11.23 -8.55 -15.95
N ASP A 329 -11.74 -9.00 -17.09
CA ASP A 329 -11.91 -10.42 -17.41
C ASP A 329 -10.60 -11.23 -17.32
N THR A 330 -9.44 -10.58 -17.44
CA THR A 330 -8.11 -11.17 -17.26
C THR A 330 -7.73 -11.45 -15.80
N ASN A 331 -8.43 -10.89 -14.81
CA ASN A 331 -8.15 -11.08 -13.38
C ASN A 331 -9.02 -12.20 -12.78
N ARG A 332 -9.04 -13.37 -13.42
CA ARG A 332 -9.87 -14.51 -13.02
C ARG A 332 -9.25 -15.34 -11.91
N LEU A 333 -10.02 -15.55 -10.83
CA LEU A 333 -9.62 -16.37 -9.69
C LEU A 333 -9.45 -17.85 -10.06
N ASP A 334 -10.25 -18.36 -10.99
CA ASP A 334 -10.20 -19.73 -11.50
C ASP A 334 -9.13 -19.96 -12.58
N LYS A 335 -8.42 -18.90 -13.00
CA LYS A 335 -7.37 -18.93 -14.04
C LYS A 335 -6.04 -18.35 -13.54
N PRO A 336 -5.49 -18.84 -12.40
CA PRO A 336 -4.21 -18.37 -11.88
C PRO A 336 -3.04 -18.60 -12.87
N GLU A 337 -3.15 -19.59 -13.76
CA GLU A 337 -2.18 -19.83 -14.83
C GLU A 337 -1.93 -18.59 -15.71
N TRP A 338 -2.89 -17.68 -15.87
CA TRP A 338 -2.74 -16.51 -16.74
C TRP A 338 -1.71 -15.51 -16.21
N TYR A 339 -1.68 -15.24 -14.90
CA TYR A 339 -0.69 -14.31 -14.34
C TYR A 339 0.68 -14.97 -14.13
N PHE A 340 0.73 -16.28 -13.88
CA PHE A 340 1.97 -17.04 -13.83
C PHE A 340 2.65 -17.07 -15.21
N ASN A 341 1.91 -17.49 -16.25
CA ASN A 341 2.42 -17.54 -17.62
C ASN A 341 2.86 -16.16 -18.10
N HIS A 342 2.05 -15.10 -17.88
CA HIS A 342 2.43 -13.74 -18.27
C HIS A 342 3.81 -13.31 -17.70
N VAL A 343 4.14 -13.69 -16.46
CA VAL A 343 5.46 -13.39 -15.87
C VAL A 343 6.56 -14.28 -16.44
N LEU A 344 6.30 -15.56 -16.72
CA LEU A 344 7.24 -16.45 -17.41
C LEU A 344 7.54 -15.95 -18.84
N ASP A 345 6.51 -15.53 -19.58
CA ASP A 345 6.63 -14.94 -20.92
C ASP A 345 7.46 -13.65 -20.88
N ARG A 346 7.20 -12.74 -19.92
CA ARG A 346 8.04 -11.54 -19.72
C ARG A 346 9.49 -11.91 -19.39
N LEU A 347 9.73 -12.98 -18.63
CA LEU A 347 11.09 -13.40 -18.26
C LEU A 347 11.85 -13.94 -19.48
N ASP A 348 11.23 -14.77 -20.32
CA ASP A 348 11.86 -15.33 -21.53
C ASP A 348 12.06 -14.26 -22.63
N GLU A 349 11.03 -13.47 -22.95
CA GLU A 349 11.08 -12.43 -23.98
C GLU A 349 12.19 -11.40 -23.74
N HIS A 350 12.42 -11.05 -22.47
CA HIS A 350 13.46 -10.09 -22.09
C HIS A 350 14.80 -10.73 -21.72
N GLU A 351 14.89 -12.07 -21.59
CA GLU A 351 16.02 -12.76 -20.95
C GLU A 351 17.36 -12.42 -21.62
N LYS A 352 17.38 -12.48 -22.96
CA LYS A 352 18.58 -12.26 -23.79
C LYS A 352 19.05 -10.81 -23.69
N PHE A 353 18.14 -9.85 -23.83
CA PHE A 353 18.42 -8.42 -23.82
C PHE A 353 18.88 -7.92 -22.45
N ILE A 354 18.25 -8.41 -21.38
CA ILE A 354 18.63 -8.12 -19.99
C ILE A 354 20.03 -8.68 -19.69
N LYS A 355 20.34 -9.92 -20.13
CA LYS A 355 21.68 -10.52 -20.00
C LYS A 355 22.75 -9.89 -20.90
N SER A 356 22.40 -9.35 -22.06
CA SER A 356 23.37 -8.81 -23.03
C SER A 356 23.70 -7.35 -22.76
N ASP A 357 22.74 -6.45 -22.95
CA ASP A 357 23.04 -5.03 -23.19
C ASP A 357 22.58 -4.14 -22.04
N VAL A 358 21.49 -4.50 -21.36
CA VAL A 358 21.11 -3.82 -20.11
C VAL A 358 22.10 -4.15 -18.98
N GLN A 359 22.64 -5.38 -18.92
CA GLN A 359 23.72 -5.73 -17.99
C GLN A 359 24.98 -4.88 -18.23
N LYS A 360 25.43 -4.69 -19.48
CA LYS A 360 26.53 -3.77 -19.81
C LYS A 360 26.22 -2.32 -19.43
N LEU A 361 25.00 -1.85 -19.64
CA LEU A 361 24.59 -0.51 -19.22
C LEU A 361 24.63 -0.33 -17.70
N PHE A 362 24.27 -1.37 -16.93
CA PHE A 362 24.39 -1.37 -15.45
C PHE A 362 25.85 -1.41 -14.98
N GLU A 363 26.73 -2.12 -15.67
CA GLU A 363 28.17 -2.11 -15.40
C GLU A 363 28.77 -0.72 -15.70
N LEU A 364 28.46 -0.14 -16.86
CA LEU A 364 28.94 1.18 -17.29
C LEU A 364 28.33 2.36 -16.49
N SER A 365 27.18 2.16 -15.84
CA SER A 365 26.60 3.14 -14.91
C SER A 365 27.11 2.99 -13.47
N GLY A 366 27.78 1.88 -13.14
CA GLY A 366 28.25 1.56 -11.79
C GLY A 366 27.20 0.91 -10.88
N GLN A 367 26.08 0.43 -11.43
CA GLN A 367 24.98 -0.19 -10.66
C GLN A 367 25.25 -1.67 -10.29
N GLY A 368 26.04 -2.40 -11.09
CA GLY A 368 26.37 -3.82 -10.87
C GLY A 368 25.55 -4.80 -11.72
N SER A 369 24.85 -5.76 -11.09
CA SER A 369 24.10 -6.82 -11.78
C SER A 369 22.60 -6.50 -11.86
N ILE A 370 22.01 -6.54 -13.06
CA ILE A 370 20.54 -6.43 -13.22
C ILE A 370 19.85 -7.81 -13.08
N LYS A 371 20.50 -8.89 -13.53
CA LYS A 371 19.87 -10.21 -13.78
C LYS A 371 19.10 -10.73 -12.57
N GLU A 372 19.72 -10.73 -11.40
CA GLU A 372 19.14 -11.30 -10.17
C GLU A 372 18.00 -10.43 -9.63
N GLY A 373 18.16 -9.11 -9.68
CA GLY A 373 17.12 -8.17 -9.27
C GLY A 373 15.88 -8.23 -10.16
N PHE A 374 16.05 -8.26 -11.49
CA PHE A 374 14.94 -8.30 -12.46
C PHE A 374 14.02 -9.51 -12.23
N MET A 375 14.60 -10.71 -12.13
CA MET A 375 13.84 -11.93 -11.85
C MET A 375 13.21 -11.90 -10.45
N THR A 376 13.95 -11.48 -9.43
CA THR A 376 13.46 -11.45 -8.04
C THR A 376 12.28 -10.48 -7.86
N GLN A 377 12.28 -9.32 -8.52
CA GLN A 377 11.17 -8.37 -8.42
C GLN A 377 9.92 -8.82 -9.19
N LEU A 378 10.07 -9.52 -10.32
CA LEU A 378 8.93 -10.12 -11.04
C LEU A 378 8.32 -11.31 -10.26
N ILE A 379 9.14 -12.09 -9.56
CA ILE A 379 8.65 -13.11 -8.59
C ILE A 379 7.90 -12.43 -7.43
N ASN A 380 8.48 -11.38 -6.83
CA ASN A 380 7.88 -10.59 -5.75
C ASN A 380 6.50 -10.01 -6.14
N LEU A 381 6.28 -9.68 -7.42
CA LEU A 381 4.99 -9.24 -7.95
C LEU A 381 3.93 -10.36 -7.86
N ILE A 382 4.30 -11.60 -8.21
CA ILE A 382 3.44 -12.78 -8.06
C ILE A 382 3.20 -13.11 -6.58
N GLU A 383 4.24 -13.09 -5.74
CA GLU A 383 4.10 -13.33 -4.30
C GLU A 383 3.13 -12.33 -3.65
N LYS A 384 3.19 -11.04 -4.04
CA LYS A 384 2.26 -9.99 -3.59
C LYS A 384 0.83 -10.21 -4.10
N LYS A 385 0.63 -10.66 -5.34
CA LYS A 385 -0.71 -11.01 -5.85
C LYS A 385 -1.29 -12.19 -5.07
N LEU A 386 -0.52 -13.26 -4.88
CA LEU A 386 -0.93 -14.45 -4.12
C LEU A 386 -1.35 -14.10 -2.69
N VAL A 387 -0.55 -13.31 -1.95
CA VAL A 387 -0.88 -12.89 -0.57
C VAL A 387 -2.19 -12.08 -0.49
N ARG A 388 -2.54 -11.32 -1.54
CA ARG A 388 -3.82 -10.58 -1.63
C ARG A 388 -4.99 -11.47 -2.07
N THR A 389 -4.75 -12.40 -2.98
CA THR A 389 -5.80 -13.21 -3.62
C THR A 389 -6.17 -14.46 -2.82
N VAL A 390 -5.21 -15.13 -2.17
CA VAL A 390 -5.45 -16.36 -1.39
C VAL A 390 -6.55 -16.23 -0.33
N PRO A 391 -6.63 -15.15 0.49
CA PRO A 391 -7.70 -14.96 1.45
C PRO A 391 -9.12 -15.05 0.86
N GLY A 392 -9.30 -14.56 -0.38
CA GLY A 392 -10.61 -14.57 -1.07
C GLY A 392 -11.00 -15.91 -1.70
N ILE A 393 -10.09 -16.89 -1.75
CA ILE A 393 -10.34 -18.21 -2.36
C ILE A 393 -10.28 -19.38 -1.36
N LEU A 394 -10.12 -19.12 -0.05
CA LEU A 394 -9.98 -20.16 0.98
C LEU A 394 -11.17 -21.13 1.02
N GLU A 395 -12.40 -20.61 0.95
CA GLU A 395 -13.63 -21.42 0.91
C GLU A 395 -13.81 -22.15 -0.43
N MET A 396 -13.25 -21.59 -1.51
CA MET A 396 -13.30 -22.15 -2.87
C MET A 396 -12.22 -23.21 -3.07
N LYS A 397 -12.31 -24.29 -2.28
CA LYS A 397 -11.33 -25.38 -2.16
C LYS A 397 -10.74 -25.89 -3.50
N PRO A 398 -11.51 -26.10 -4.60
CA PRO A 398 -10.93 -26.50 -5.88
C PRO A 398 -10.04 -25.43 -6.52
N ILE A 399 -10.42 -24.15 -6.40
CA ILE A 399 -9.65 -23.01 -6.91
C ILE A 399 -8.37 -22.82 -6.09
N LEU A 400 -8.44 -23.00 -4.75
CA LEU A 400 -7.26 -23.00 -3.87
C LEU A 400 -6.26 -24.09 -4.25
N ALA A 401 -6.73 -25.33 -4.46
CA ALA A 401 -5.89 -26.46 -4.85
C ALA A 401 -5.23 -26.24 -6.23
N HIS A 402 -6.00 -25.81 -7.24
CA HIS A 402 -5.48 -25.46 -8.57
C HIS A 402 -4.47 -24.30 -8.51
N THR A 403 -4.73 -23.28 -7.67
CA THR A 403 -3.78 -22.15 -7.47
C THR A 403 -2.45 -22.62 -6.88
N ILE A 404 -2.48 -23.53 -5.91
CA ILE A 404 -1.27 -24.11 -5.31
C ILE A 404 -0.53 -24.99 -6.33
N GLU A 405 -1.25 -25.78 -7.13
CA GLU A 405 -0.66 -26.59 -8.21
C GLU A 405 0.06 -25.72 -9.27
N LYS A 406 -0.57 -24.64 -9.74
CA LYS A 406 0.08 -23.72 -10.70
C LYS A 406 1.22 -22.91 -10.07
N SER A 407 1.16 -22.64 -8.75
CA SER A 407 2.29 -22.09 -8.00
C SER A 407 3.48 -23.05 -8.00
N ILE A 408 3.25 -24.37 -7.81
CA ILE A 408 4.30 -25.40 -7.89
C ILE A 408 4.94 -25.42 -9.29
N GLY A 409 4.12 -25.42 -10.35
CA GLY A 409 4.59 -25.41 -11.74
C GLY A 409 5.39 -24.15 -12.11
N PHE A 410 4.99 -22.98 -11.59
CA PHE A 410 5.76 -21.74 -11.72
C PHE A 410 7.10 -21.82 -10.98
N ASP A 411 7.10 -22.28 -9.73
CA ASP A 411 8.31 -22.42 -8.91
C ASP A 411 9.33 -23.38 -9.55
N GLN A 412 8.87 -24.45 -10.19
CA GLN A 412 9.72 -25.36 -10.97
C GLN A 412 10.38 -24.65 -12.16
N GLN A 413 9.61 -23.94 -12.99
CA GLN A 413 10.12 -23.26 -14.18
C GLN A 413 11.15 -22.16 -13.82
N ILE A 414 10.86 -21.35 -12.80
CA ILE A 414 11.82 -20.36 -12.29
C ILE A 414 13.12 -21.02 -11.79
N LYS A 415 13.02 -22.16 -11.08
CA LYS A 415 14.18 -22.94 -10.62
C LYS A 415 14.94 -23.62 -11.77
N GLN A 416 14.35 -23.77 -12.96
CA GLN A 416 15.04 -24.20 -14.18
C GLN A 416 15.74 -23.01 -14.88
N MET A 417 15.05 -21.87 -15.03
CA MET A 417 15.59 -20.64 -15.65
C MET A 417 16.80 -20.07 -14.89
N ASN A 418 16.78 -20.10 -13.54
CA ASN A 418 17.89 -19.60 -12.72
C ASN A 418 18.34 -20.62 -11.65
N PRO A 419 19.17 -21.61 -12.02
CA PRO A 419 19.57 -22.68 -11.10
C PRO A 419 20.45 -22.21 -9.93
N ALA A 420 21.01 -21.00 -9.98
CA ALA A 420 21.79 -20.42 -8.89
C ALA A 420 20.95 -20.11 -7.63
N ASN A 421 19.70 -19.64 -7.79
CA ASN A 421 18.87 -19.21 -6.67
C ASN A 421 18.14 -20.36 -5.94
N LYS A 422 18.37 -21.63 -6.36
CA LYS A 422 17.70 -22.83 -5.84
C LYS A 422 17.81 -23.01 -4.32
N THR A 423 18.84 -22.46 -3.68
CA THR A 423 19.10 -22.57 -2.23
C THR A 423 18.58 -21.39 -1.42
N GLN A 424 18.27 -20.25 -2.04
CA GLN A 424 17.90 -19.01 -1.34
C GLN A 424 16.41 -18.67 -1.47
N TRP A 425 15.75 -19.14 -2.54
CA TRP A 425 14.32 -18.91 -2.77
C TRP A 425 13.50 -20.19 -2.62
N ASN A 426 12.69 -20.24 -1.55
CA ASN A 426 11.83 -21.38 -1.26
C ASN A 426 10.74 -21.59 -2.34
N GLY A 427 10.29 -20.53 -3.01
CA GLY A 427 9.18 -20.59 -3.97
C GLY A 427 7.98 -19.74 -3.57
N THR A 428 7.14 -19.37 -4.54
CA THR A 428 5.84 -18.73 -4.31
C THR A 428 4.91 -19.60 -3.45
N VAL A 429 4.98 -20.92 -3.61
CA VAL A 429 4.22 -21.90 -2.79
C VAL A 429 4.51 -21.70 -1.30
N ASP A 430 5.77 -21.43 -0.94
CA ASP A 430 6.13 -21.25 0.46
C ASP A 430 5.54 -19.97 1.06
N LYS A 431 5.25 -18.93 0.26
CA LYS A 431 4.52 -17.76 0.76
C LYS A 431 3.10 -18.13 1.17
N ILE A 432 2.41 -18.92 0.35
CA ILE A 432 1.06 -19.42 0.65
C ILE A 432 1.10 -20.32 1.91
N LEU A 433 1.92 -21.37 1.87
CA LEU A 433 1.95 -22.39 2.92
C LEU A 433 2.70 -21.96 4.20
N SER A 434 3.34 -20.78 4.21
CA SER A 434 3.90 -20.20 5.42
C SER A 434 2.83 -19.82 6.45
N ASN A 435 1.62 -19.48 5.99
CA ASN A 435 0.47 -19.22 6.86
C ASN A 435 -0.19 -20.55 7.26
N SER A 436 -0.06 -20.91 8.55
CA SER A 436 -0.62 -22.15 9.11
C SER A 436 -2.12 -22.32 8.87
N ASN A 437 -2.89 -21.23 8.83
CA ASN A 437 -4.34 -21.31 8.57
C ASN A 437 -4.63 -21.70 7.12
N TRP A 438 -3.98 -21.05 6.16
CA TRP A 438 -4.14 -21.36 4.73
C TRP A 438 -3.63 -22.77 4.41
N PHE A 439 -2.51 -23.18 5.02
CA PHE A 439 -2.02 -24.55 4.93
C PHE A 439 -3.04 -25.56 5.46
N ASN A 440 -3.60 -25.36 6.65
CA ASN A 440 -4.59 -26.29 7.23
C ASN A 440 -5.86 -26.40 6.39
N ILE A 441 -6.44 -25.28 5.95
CA ILE A 441 -7.67 -25.26 5.13
C ILE A 441 -7.48 -26.04 3.82
N TRP A 442 -6.35 -25.82 3.15
CA TRP A 442 -5.99 -26.61 1.97
C TRP A 442 -5.74 -28.08 2.32
N PHE A 443 -4.96 -28.37 3.36
CA PHE A 443 -4.62 -29.73 3.78
C PHE A 443 -5.85 -30.57 4.10
N GLU A 444 -6.84 -30.01 4.79
CA GLU A 444 -8.10 -30.69 5.14
C GLU A 444 -9.00 -30.90 3.92
N ALA A 445 -9.06 -29.92 3.00
CA ALA A 445 -9.75 -30.08 1.73
C ALA A 445 -9.13 -31.18 0.85
N GLU A 446 -7.80 -31.20 0.81
CA GLU A 446 -6.98 -32.13 0.03
C GLU A 446 -7.03 -33.55 0.62
N LYS A 447 -6.98 -33.69 1.95
CA LYS A 447 -7.24 -34.97 2.61
C LYS A 447 -8.65 -35.47 2.28
N LYS A 448 -9.68 -34.63 2.45
CA LYS A 448 -11.05 -35.05 2.14
C LYS A 448 -11.19 -35.49 0.68
N PHE A 449 -10.56 -34.80 -0.27
CA PHE A 449 -10.56 -35.21 -1.68
C PHE A 449 -9.97 -36.62 -1.87
N VAL A 450 -8.86 -36.96 -1.19
CA VAL A 450 -8.28 -38.31 -1.21
C VAL A 450 -9.22 -39.34 -0.57
N ASP A 451 -9.79 -39.02 0.60
CA ASP A 451 -10.71 -39.91 1.32
C ASP A 451 -11.98 -40.20 0.48
N ASP A 452 -12.58 -39.16 -0.13
CA ASP A 452 -13.75 -39.27 -1.02
C ASP A 452 -13.42 -40.09 -2.29
N MET A 453 -12.27 -39.84 -2.95
CA MET A 453 -11.86 -40.56 -4.16
C MET A 453 -11.53 -42.04 -3.87
N TYR A 454 -10.92 -42.33 -2.72
CA TYR A 454 -10.66 -43.71 -2.30
C TYR A 454 -11.97 -44.49 -2.08
N LEU A 455 -12.96 -43.85 -1.44
CA LEU A 455 -14.29 -44.43 -1.27
C LEU A 455 -15.03 -44.63 -2.60
N GLU A 456 -14.86 -43.74 -3.58
CA GLU A 456 -15.43 -43.93 -4.93
C GLU A 456 -14.80 -45.15 -5.64
N ILE A 457 -13.46 -45.30 -5.58
CA ILE A 457 -12.75 -46.45 -6.16
C ILE A 457 -13.20 -47.77 -5.52
N LEU A 458 -13.47 -47.79 -4.20
CA LEU A 458 -13.98 -48.98 -3.50
C LEU A 458 -15.48 -49.24 -3.74
N SER A 459 -16.27 -48.21 -4.03
CA SER A 459 -17.73 -48.29 -4.19
C SER A 459 -18.19 -48.57 -5.63
N SER A 460 -17.26 -48.55 -6.59
CA SER A 460 -17.57 -48.89 -7.98
C SER A 460 -17.98 -50.36 -8.15
N ARG A 461 -18.63 -50.66 -9.27
CA ARG A 461 -19.07 -52.03 -9.60
C ARG A 461 -17.94 -52.87 -10.19
N ASP A 462 -16.95 -52.22 -10.80
CA ASP A 462 -15.80 -52.83 -11.46
C ASP A 462 -14.56 -52.93 -10.55
N THR A 463 -14.65 -52.49 -9.29
CA THR A 463 -13.56 -52.47 -8.29
C THR A 463 -12.79 -53.79 -8.18
N TRP A 464 -13.49 -54.93 -8.28
CA TRP A 464 -12.91 -56.27 -8.12
C TRP A 464 -12.72 -57.02 -9.44
N GLU A 465 -12.99 -56.37 -10.57
CA GLU A 465 -12.66 -56.92 -11.89
C GLU A 465 -11.14 -56.86 -12.12
N ILE A 466 -10.62 -57.88 -12.79
CA ILE A 466 -9.24 -57.92 -13.27
C ILE A 466 -9.14 -56.98 -14.47
N GLU A 467 -8.06 -56.22 -14.56
CA GLU A 467 -7.74 -55.44 -15.76
C GLU A 467 -6.78 -56.24 -16.63
N GLU A 468 -7.18 -56.53 -17.87
CA GLU A 468 -6.42 -57.37 -18.81
C GLU A 468 -5.74 -56.54 -19.93
N GLU A 469 -6.06 -55.25 -20.06
CA GLU A 469 -5.52 -54.36 -21.10
C GLU A 469 -4.34 -53.47 -20.64
N ASP A 470 -4.06 -53.40 -19.33
CA ASP A 470 -2.99 -52.55 -18.80
C ASP A 470 -1.58 -53.19 -18.95
N PRO A 471 -0.60 -52.52 -19.59
CA PRO A 471 0.74 -53.08 -19.77
C PRO A 471 1.54 -53.22 -18.46
N ARG A 472 1.29 -52.40 -17.44
CA ARG A 472 2.06 -52.36 -16.18
C ARG A 472 2.03 -53.71 -15.43
N PRO A 473 0.86 -54.34 -15.17
CA PRO A 473 0.81 -55.67 -14.55
C PRO A 473 1.24 -56.79 -15.51
N LEU A 474 0.94 -56.66 -16.81
CA LEU A 474 1.31 -57.65 -17.84
C LEU A 474 2.83 -57.83 -17.97
N GLU A 475 3.61 -56.75 -17.98
CA GLU A 475 5.08 -56.79 -18.02
C GLU A 475 5.69 -57.46 -16.77
N LEU A 476 4.99 -57.40 -15.64
CA LEU A 476 5.39 -58.05 -14.38
C LEU A 476 4.89 -59.50 -14.25
N GLY A 477 4.03 -59.98 -15.16
CA GLY A 477 3.39 -61.29 -15.07
C GLY A 477 2.38 -61.42 -13.93
N ILE A 478 1.79 -60.31 -13.49
CA ILE A 478 0.83 -60.21 -12.39
C ILE A 478 -0.57 -59.91 -12.96
N LEU A 479 -1.63 -60.37 -12.31
CA LEU A 479 -3.00 -59.91 -12.59
C LEU A 479 -3.38 -58.84 -11.57
N ALA A 480 -3.68 -57.63 -12.04
CA ALA A 480 -4.11 -56.51 -11.20
C ALA A 480 -5.64 -56.32 -11.28
N THR A 481 -6.25 -55.85 -10.19
CA THR A 481 -7.65 -55.38 -10.23
C THR A 481 -7.71 -53.93 -10.65
N LYS A 482 -8.81 -53.51 -11.27
CA LYS A 482 -9.07 -52.10 -11.62
C LYS A 482 -8.94 -51.16 -10.43
N SER A 483 -9.35 -51.60 -9.23
CA SER A 483 -9.13 -50.86 -7.99
C SER A 483 -7.65 -50.67 -7.65
N SER A 484 -6.81 -51.71 -7.78
CA SER A 484 -5.38 -51.62 -7.47
C SER A 484 -4.65 -50.62 -8.38
N LEU A 485 -4.99 -50.57 -9.66
CA LEU A 485 -4.45 -49.60 -10.62
C LEU A 485 -4.92 -48.17 -10.31
N ARG A 486 -6.22 -47.95 -10.04
CA ARG A 486 -6.75 -46.64 -9.63
C ARG A 486 -6.17 -46.15 -8.29
N ILE A 487 -5.94 -47.04 -7.33
CA ILE A 487 -5.29 -46.73 -6.04
C ILE A 487 -3.81 -46.39 -6.25
N GLN A 488 -3.11 -47.09 -7.15
CA GLN A 488 -1.75 -46.72 -7.54
C GLN A 488 -1.72 -45.33 -8.17
N GLU A 489 -2.62 -45.03 -9.11
CA GLU A 489 -2.72 -43.72 -9.77
C GLU A 489 -3.05 -42.59 -8.78
N LEU A 490 -3.99 -42.81 -7.84
CA LEU A 490 -4.29 -41.88 -6.77
C LEU A 490 -3.03 -41.64 -5.90
N THR A 491 -2.29 -42.70 -5.58
CA THR A 491 -1.02 -42.61 -4.82
C THR A 491 0.07 -41.85 -5.58
N GLU A 492 0.18 -42.04 -6.90
CA GLU A 492 1.13 -41.33 -7.75
C GLU A 492 0.76 -39.85 -7.94
N GLN A 493 -0.53 -39.51 -8.03
CA GLN A 493 -1.02 -38.13 -8.03
C GLN A 493 -0.70 -37.42 -6.70
N ILE A 494 -1.04 -38.06 -5.57
CA ILE A 494 -0.69 -37.64 -4.20
C ILE A 494 0.81 -37.39 -4.09
N LYS A 495 1.64 -38.38 -4.46
CA LYS A 495 3.11 -38.27 -4.40
C LYS A 495 3.62 -37.08 -5.22
N THR A 496 3.19 -36.98 -6.48
CA THR A 496 3.64 -35.93 -7.42
C THR A 496 3.29 -34.53 -6.89
N LYS A 497 2.12 -34.37 -6.27
CA LYS A 497 1.67 -33.09 -5.68
C LYS A 497 2.51 -32.65 -4.47
N TYR A 498 3.08 -33.58 -3.72
CA TYR A 498 3.82 -33.27 -2.49
C TYR A 498 5.35 -33.34 -2.61
N GLU A 499 5.88 -34.12 -3.55
CA GLU A 499 7.33 -34.21 -3.84
C GLU A 499 7.95 -32.82 -4.10
N TYR A 500 7.20 -31.93 -4.76
CA TYR A 500 7.64 -30.58 -5.10
C TYR A 500 7.36 -29.50 -4.03
N LEU A 501 6.77 -29.85 -2.88
CA LEU A 501 6.55 -28.87 -1.81
C LEU A 501 7.88 -28.42 -1.18
N PRO A 502 8.07 -27.11 -0.92
CA PRO A 502 9.41 -26.54 -0.70
C PRO A 502 10.00 -26.74 0.69
N ARG A 503 9.26 -27.33 1.65
CA ARG A 503 9.77 -27.64 2.98
C ARG A 503 9.34 -29.05 3.41
N LEU A 504 10.29 -29.78 4.00
CA LEU A 504 10.07 -31.12 4.58
C LEU A 504 8.87 -31.15 5.56
N ARG A 505 8.59 -30.05 6.28
CA ARG A 505 7.45 -29.96 7.22
C ARG A 505 6.07 -30.11 6.56
N TYR A 506 5.95 -29.73 5.28
CA TYR A 506 4.70 -29.90 4.53
C TYR A 506 4.64 -31.34 4.00
N GLN A 507 5.73 -31.84 3.42
CA GLN A 507 5.86 -33.20 2.90
C GLN A 507 5.56 -34.26 3.98
N SER A 508 6.12 -34.09 5.18
CA SER A 508 5.88 -35.01 6.31
C SER A 508 4.45 -34.92 6.85
N ALA A 509 3.81 -33.75 6.80
CA ALA A 509 2.39 -33.65 7.17
C ALA A 509 1.50 -34.49 6.24
N PHE A 510 1.79 -34.50 4.93
CA PHE A 510 1.10 -35.36 3.97
C PHE A 510 1.37 -36.84 4.24
N LEU A 511 2.64 -37.26 4.34
CA LEU A 511 3.04 -38.64 4.61
C LEU A 511 2.51 -39.21 5.95
N ILE A 512 2.27 -38.35 6.95
CA ILE A 512 1.80 -38.78 8.28
C ILE A 512 0.27 -38.78 8.39
N LYS A 513 -0.43 -37.79 7.80
CA LYS A 513 -1.87 -37.56 8.03
C LYS A 513 -2.80 -37.96 6.88
N ILE A 514 -2.30 -38.02 5.63
CA ILE A 514 -3.01 -38.70 4.54
C ILE A 514 -2.58 -40.15 4.58
N GLN A 515 -3.31 -40.92 5.38
CA GLN A 515 -3.32 -42.37 5.37
C GLN A 515 -4.64 -42.76 4.68
N MET A 516 -4.58 -43.57 3.63
CA MET A 516 -5.77 -44.25 3.10
C MET A 516 -6.14 -45.34 4.11
N VAL A 517 -7.40 -45.37 4.55
CA VAL A 517 -7.91 -46.20 5.66
C VAL A 517 -8.95 -47.19 5.16
#